data_AF-A0A960AB16-F1
#
_entry.id   AF-A0A960AB16-F1
#
_cell.length_a   1.000
_cell.length_b   1.000
_cell.length_c   1.000
_cell.angle_alpha   90.00
_cell.angle_beta   90.00
_cell.angle_gamma   90.00
#
_symmetry.space_group_name_H-M   'P 1'
#
loop_
_entity.id
_entity.type
_entity.pdbx_description
1 polymer ?
#
loop_
_entity_poly.entity_id
_entity_poly.type
_entity_poly.pdbx_seq_one_letter_code
_entity_poly.pdbx_strand_id
1 'polypeptide(L)'
;MDNQAPSTKTTSAFYAQSAAAFGLALLTMLVAIFYLPSDPWPKAFLALGTLFLTTSAFSLAKCVRDAQESQYVVSRLDQARVERILADHDPWKQVG
;
A
#
# COMPACT_ATOMS: atom_id res chain seq x y z
N MET A 1 28.62 11.77 -6.35
CA MET A 1 27.44 11.98 -7.24
C MET A 1 26.24 11.49 -6.47
N ASP A 2 25.68 12.36 -5.61
CA ASP A 2 24.62 11.99 -4.67
C ASP A 2 23.29 11.95 -5.41
N ASN A 3 22.88 10.72 -5.77
CA ASN A 3 21.58 10.47 -6.39
C ASN A 3 20.49 10.48 -5.30
N GLN A 4 20.10 11.66 -4.82
CA GLN A 4 18.89 11.81 -4.02
C GLN A 4 17.67 11.61 -4.93
N ALA A 5 17.17 10.37 -4.97
CA ALA A 5 15.85 10.11 -5.54
C ALA A 5 14.81 10.94 -4.75
N PRO A 6 13.93 11.70 -5.42
CA PRO A 6 12.95 12.53 -4.74
C PRO A 6 12.01 11.65 -3.92
N SER A 7 12.06 11.80 -2.59
CA SER A 7 11.04 11.24 -1.69
C SER A 7 9.77 12.05 -1.86
N THR A 8 8.96 11.68 -2.85
CA THR A 8 7.66 12.30 -3.10
C THR A 8 6.73 11.95 -1.95
N LYS A 9 6.66 12.83 -0.95
CA LYS A 9 5.66 12.75 0.12
C LYS A 9 4.29 12.88 -0.54
N THR A 10 3.52 11.80 -0.54
CA THR A 10 2.14 11.83 -1.01
C THR A 10 1.39 12.84 -0.15
N THR A 11 0.99 13.95 -0.76
CA THR A 11 0.27 15.02 -0.06
C THR A 11 -1.09 14.46 0.37
N SER A 12 -1.51 14.72 1.62
CA SER A 12 -2.78 14.22 2.20
C SER A 12 -4.01 14.49 1.32
N ALA A 13 -3.95 15.54 0.50
CA ALA A 13 -4.96 15.86 -0.51
C ALA A 13 -5.16 14.74 -1.55
N PHE A 14 -4.08 14.10 -2.05
CA PHE A 14 -4.19 12.99 -3.01
C PHE A 14 -4.82 11.75 -2.36
N TYR A 15 -4.50 11.47 -1.10
CA TYR A 15 -5.12 10.37 -0.37
C TYR A 15 -6.64 10.59 -0.20
N ALA A 16 -7.05 11.79 0.20
CA ALA A 16 -8.46 12.15 0.33
C ALA A 16 -9.19 12.06 -1.03
N GLN A 17 -8.57 12.53 -2.11
CA GLN A 17 -9.12 12.41 -3.46
C GLN A 17 -9.30 10.95 -3.88
N SER A 18 -8.30 10.10 -3.67
CA SER A 18 -8.41 8.67 -4.02
C SER A 18 -9.51 7.97 -3.22
N ALA A 19 -9.65 8.29 -1.93
CA ALA A 19 -10.73 7.76 -1.10
C ALA A 19 -12.11 8.21 -1.60
N ALA A 20 -12.25 9.49 -1.99
CA ALA A 20 -13.49 10.02 -2.55
C ALA A 20 -13.83 9.38 -3.92
N ALA A 21 -12.85 9.25 -4.81
CA ALA A 21 -13.02 8.62 -6.12
C ALA A 21 -13.42 7.14 -5.99
N PHE A 22 -12.80 6.42 -5.04
CA PHE A 22 -13.16 5.05 -4.73
C PHE A 22 -14.61 4.94 -4.21
N GLY A 23 -15.01 5.81 -3.27
CA GLY A 23 -16.38 5.85 -2.77
C GLY A 23 -17.39 6.11 -3.89
N LEU A 24 -17.08 7.06 -4.79
CA LEU A 24 -17.92 7.37 -5.94
C LEU A 24 -18.02 6.18 -6.91
N ALA A 25 -16.91 5.48 -7.17
CA ALA A 25 -16.90 4.29 -8.02
C ALA A 25 -17.74 3.15 -7.41
N LEU A 26 -17.63 2.90 -6.11
CA LEU A 26 -18.42 1.88 -5.42
C LEU A 26 -19.92 2.21 -5.43
N LEU A 27 -20.28 3.47 -5.17
CA LEU A 27 -21.66 3.94 -5.27
C LEU A 27 -22.21 3.80 -6.69
N THR A 28 -21.43 4.21 -7.70
CA THR A 28 -21.81 4.06 -9.10
C THR A 28 -22.09 2.59 -9.46
N MET A 29 -21.26 1.67 -8.95
CA MET A 29 -21.47 0.24 -9.17
C MET A 29 -22.74 -0.29 -8.51
N LEU A 30 -23.04 0.12 -7.28
CA LEU A 30 -24.28 -0.26 -6.59
C LEU A 30 -25.52 0.29 -7.31
N VAL A 31 -25.48 1.55 -7.77
CA VAL A 31 -26.55 2.16 -8.57
C VAL A 31 -26.74 1.41 -9.89
N ALA A 32 -25.65 1.01 -10.55
CA ALA A 32 -25.73 0.21 -11.78
C ALA A 32 -26.42 -1.15 -11.55
N ILE A 33 -26.11 -1.82 -10.44
CA ILE A 33 -26.77 -3.08 -10.04
C ILE A 33 -28.26 -2.84 -9.77
N PHE A 34 -28.62 -1.70 -9.16
CA PHE A 34 -30.02 -1.35 -8.90
C PHE A 34 -30.83 -1.10 -10.18
N TYR A 35 -30.24 -0.38 -11.15
CA TYR A 35 -30.86 -0.09 -12.46
C TYR A 35 -30.95 -1.30 -13.40
N LEU A 36 -30.24 -2.39 -13.10
CA LEU A 36 -30.28 -3.59 -13.93
C LEU A 36 -31.72 -4.16 -13.98
N PRO A 37 -32.30 -4.42 -15.16
CA PRO A 37 -33.62 -5.05 -15.26
C PRO A 37 -33.48 -6.57 -15.04
N SER A 38 -33.43 -6.99 -13.78
CA SER A 38 -33.37 -8.40 -13.39
C SER A 38 -34.10 -8.67 -12.07
N ASP A 39 -34.30 -9.94 -11.76
CA ASP A 39 -34.89 -10.38 -10.51
C ASP A 39 -34.10 -9.85 -9.28
N PRO A 40 -34.77 -9.62 -8.14
CA PRO A 40 -34.12 -9.13 -6.92
C PRO A 40 -32.98 -10.02 -6.43
N TRP A 41 -33.07 -11.33 -6.68
CA TRP A 41 -32.12 -12.31 -6.15
C TRP A 41 -30.73 -12.23 -6.79
N PRO A 42 -30.58 -12.28 -8.14
CA PRO A 42 -29.29 -12.00 -8.79
C PRO A 42 -28.68 -10.64 -8.43
N LYS A 43 -29.50 -9.60 -8.27
CA LYS A 43 -29.04 -8.26 -7.87
C LYS A 43 -28.39 -8.28 -6.50
N ALA A 44 -29.04 -8.93 -5.53
CA ALA A 44 -28.50 -9.07 -4.18
C ALA A 44 -27.17 -9.84 -4.18
N PHE A 45 -27.07 -10.92 -4.97
CA PHE A 45 -25.83 -11.68 -5.12
C PHE A 45 -24.69 -10.81 -5.69
N LEU A 46 -24.95 -10.05 -6.76
CA LEU A 46 -23.96 -9.15 -7.36
C LEU A 46 -23.56 -8.02 -6.41
N ALA A 47 -24.51 -7.45 -5.67
CA ALA A 47 -24.24 -6.40 -4.69
C ALA A 47 -23.34 -6.93 -3.55
N LEU A 48 -23.69 -8.09 -2.98
CA LEU A 48 -22.90 -8.75 -1.93
C LEU A 48 -21.51 -9.13 -2.44
N GLY A 49 -21.41 -9.71 -3.63
CA GLY A 49 -20.14 -10.05 -4.26
C GLY A 49 -19.25 -8.83 -4.47
N THR A 50 -19.82 -7.72 -4.96
CA THR A 50 -19.09 -6.46 -5.15
C THR A 50 -18.57 -5.90 -3.83
N LEU A 51 -19.40 -5.85 -2.79
CA LEU A 51 -19.01 -5.35 -1.46
C LEU A 51 -17.95 -6.24 -0.80
N PHE A 52 -18.13 -7.56 -0.86
CA PHE A 52 -17.19 -8.51 -0.28
C PHE A 52 -15.84 -8.52 -0.99
N LEU A 53 -15.86 -8.53 -2.33
CA LEU A 53 -14.65 -8.47 -3.15
C LEU A 53 -13.88 -7.18 -2.89
N THR A 54 -14.58 -6.04 -2.84
CA THR A 54 -13.95 -4.74 -2.57
C THR A 54 -13.33 -4.69 -1.18
N THR A 55 -14.05 -5.17 -0.16
CA THR A 55 -13.54 -5.24 1.22
C THR A 55 -12.28 -6.12 1.29
N SER A 56 -12.32 -7.29 0.64
CA SER A 56 -11.19 -8.22 0.60
C SER A 56 -9.99 -7.64 -0.14
N ALA A 57 -10.21 -6.92 -1.25
CA ALA A 57 -9.15 -6.24 -1.98
C ALA A 57 -8.47 -5.15 -1.14
N PHE A 58 -9.24 -4.39 -0.33
CA PHE A 58 -8.68 -3.43 0.61
C PHE A 58 -7.87 -4.07 1.74
N SER A 59 -8.32 -5.20 2.27
CA SER A 59 -7.54 -5.97 3.25
C SER A 59 -6.25 -6.47 2.63
N LEU A 60 -6.31 -7.03 1.42
CA LEU A 60 -5.12 -7.48 0.70
C LEU A 60 -4.16 -6.32 0.43
N ALA A 61 -4.66 -5.15 0.03
CA ALA A 61 -3.85 -3.96 -0.19
C ALA A 61 -3.12 -3.51 1.09
N LYS A 62 -3.77 -3.61 2.27
CA LYS A 62 -3.11 -3.38 3.56
C LYS A 62 -1.99 -4.40 3.79
N CYS A 63 -2.28 -5.69 3.64
CA CYS A 63 -1.26 -6.75 3.81
C CYS A 63 -0.05 -6.54 2.89
N VAL A 64 -0.28 -6.14 1.63
CA VAL A 64 0.79 -5.84 0.68
C VAL A 64 1.62 -4.62 1.14
N ARG A 65 0.96 -3.56 1.61
CA ARG A 65 1.64 -2.38 2.15
C ARG A 65 2.45 -2.73 3.40
N ASP A 66 1.89 -3.48 4.33
CA ASP A 66 2.56 -3.92 5.55
C ASP A 66 3.79 -4.79 5.22
N ALA A 67 3.68 -5.65 4.20
CA ALA A 67 4.82 -6.41 3.68
C ALA A 67 5.93 -5.51 3.12
N GLN A 68 5.59 -4.45 2.35
CA GLN A 68 6.58 -3.49 1.86
C GLN A 68 7.24 -2.67 2.98
N GLU A 69 6.47 -2.23 3.96
CA GLU A 69 7.00 -1.48 5.12
C GLU A 69 7.95 -2.36 5.95
N SER A 70 7.61 -3.64 6.20
CA SER A 70 8.50 -4.57 6.91
C SER A 70 9.81 -4.83 6.16
N GLN A 71 9.76 -5.03 4.83
CA GLN A 71 10.96 -5.19 4.00
C GLN A 71 11.86 -3.95 4.04
N TYR A 72 11.27 -2.76 4.01
CA TYR A 72 12.03 -1.51 4.10
C TYR A 72 12.76 -1.39 5.45
N VAL A 73 12.09 -1.69 6.57
CA VAL A 73 12.71 -1.61 7.91
C VAL A 73 13.86 -2.60 8.06
N VAL A 74 13.71 -3.84 7.59
CA VAL A 74 14.78 -4.85 7.63
C VAL A 74 16.01 -4.37 6.87
N SER A 75 15.84 -3.78 5.67
CA SER A 75 16.96 -3.26 4.89
C SER A 75 17.74 -2.13 5.59
N ARG A 76 17.05 -1.30 6.40
CA ARG A 76 17.69 -0.23 7.19
C ARG A 76 18.48 -0.78 8.38
N LEU A 77 17.95 -1.82 9.03
CA LEU A 77 18.64 -2.48 10.14
C LEU A 77 19.89 -3.23 9.66
N ASP A 78 19.81 -3.90 8.51
CA ASP A 78 20.97 -4.53 7.89
C ASP A 78 22.04 -3.49 7.54
N GLN A 79 21.66 -2.34 6.96
CA GLN A 79 22.59 -1.24 6.69
C GLN A 79 23.28 -0.75 7.98
N ALA A 80 22.52 -0.45 9.03
CA ALA A 80 23.07 0.03 10.29
C ALA A 80 23.93 -1.03 11.01
N ARG A 81 23.56 -2.32 10.91
CA ARG A 81 24.34 -3.43 11.48
C ARG A 81 25.63 -3.65 10.70
N VAL A 82 25.59 -3.60 9.37
CA VAL A 82 26.79 -3.67 8.52
C VAL A 82 27.72 -2.49 8.80
N GLU A 83 27.18 -1.28 8.93
CA GLU A 83 27.96 -0.09 9.28
C GLU A 83 28.62 -0.22 10.65
N ARG A 84 27.93 -0.80 11.64
CA ARG A 84 28.51 -1.09 12.96
C ARG A 84 29.65 -2.13 12.88
N ILE A 85 29.46 -3.21 12.12
CA ILE A 85 30.51 -4.23 11.94
C ILE A 85 31.73 -3.61 11.26
N LEU A 86 31.52 -2.74 10.26
CA LEU A 86 32.60 -2.03 9.57
C LEU A 86 33.28 -0.99 10.46
N ALA A 87 32.56 -0.35 11.37
CA ALA A 87 33.14 0.58 12.35
C ALA A 87 33.94 -0.15 13.45
N ASP A 88 33.49 -1.33 13.87
CA ASP A 88 34.21 -2.17 14.84
C ASP A 88 35.44 -2.85 14.20
N HIS A 89 35.43 -3.10 12.89
CA HIS A 89 36.59 -3.54 12.10
C HIS A 89 37.17 -2.38 11.29
N ASP A 90 37.98 -1.54 11.93
CA ASP A 90 38.72 -0.45 11.27
C ASP A 90 40.14 -0.91 10.88
N PRO A 91 40.38 -1.36 9.63
CA PRO A 91 41.67 -1.91 9.20
C PRO A 91 42.78 -0.85 9.07
N TRP A 92 42.48 0.44 9.23
CA TRP A 92 43.44 1.54 8.99
C TRP A 92 44.09 2.11 10.25
N LYS A 93 43.76 1.59 11.45
CA LYS A 93 44.43 1.97 12.71
C LYS A 93 45.74 1.24 13.01
N GLN A 94 46.13 0.24 12.21
CA GLN A 94 47.32 -0.58 12.44
C GLN A 94 48.55 -0.22 11.59
N VAL A 95 48.52 0.89 10.85
CA VAL A 95 49.72 1.39 10.16
C VAL A 95 50.12 2.73 10.75
N GLY A 96 50.75 2.66 11.93
CA GLY A 96 51.50 3.71 12.59
C GLY A 96 52.79 3.11 13.13
#